data_AF-X1JA18-F1
#
_entry.id   AF-X1JA18-F1
#
_cell.length_a   1.000
_cell.length_b   1.000
_cell.length_c   1.000
_cell.angle_alpha   90.00
_cell.angle_beta   90.00
_cell.angle_gamma   90.00
#
_symmetry.space_group_name_H-M   'P 1'
#
loop_
_entity.id
_entity.type
_entity.pdbx_description
1 polymer ?
#
loop_
_entity_poly.entity_id
_entity_poly.type
_entity_poly.pdbx_seq_one_letter_code
_entity_poly.pdbx_strand_id
1 'polypeptide(L)' 'MATEHAVGTRKRATAKIWLTPGVGKFTANGKGLEEYLKRKDLFLAAIRPLEVTDSLKRFDVR' A
#
# COMPACT_ATOMS: atom_id res chain seq x y z
N MET A 1 -13.71 -12.81 5.49
CA MET A 1 -12.86 -11.64 5.82
C MET A 1 -13.22 -10.56 4.81
N ALA A 2 -13.65 -9.38 5.27
CA ALA A 2 -13.99 -8.29 4.36
C ALA A 2 -12.68 -7.78 3.72
N THR A 3 -12.60 -7.89 2.40
CA THR A 3 -11.50 -7.31 1.61
C THR A 3 -12.04 -6.03 1.01
N GLU A 4 -11.59 -4.89 1.52
CA GLU A 4 -12.01 -3.60 1.02
C GLU A 4 -11.20 -3.29 -0.25
N HIS A 5 -11.90 -2.91 -1.33
CA HIS A 5 -11.29 -2.61 -2.62
C HIS A 5 -11.26 -1.11 -2.86
N ALA A 6 -10.09 -0.59 -3.22
CA ALA A 6 -9.92 0.80 -3.60
C ALA A 6 -9.11 0.91 -4.89
N VAL A 7 -9.33 2.00 -5.63
CA VAL A 7 -8.56 2.30 -6.85
C VAL A 7 -7.91 3.66 -6.68
N GLY A 8 -6.59 3.71 -6.86
CA GLY A 8 -5.82 4.95 -6.91
C GLY A 8 -5.36 5.25 -8.33
N THR A 9 -5.46 6.50 -8.77
CA THR A 9 -4.96 6.92 -10.09
C THR A 9 -4.04 8.13 -9.95
N ARG A 10 -2.95 8.17 -10.74
CA ARG A 10 -2.06 9.33 -10.86
C ARG A 10 -1.52 9.43 -12.27
N LYS A 11 -1.80 10.56 -12.95
CA LYS A 11 -1.45 10.79 -14.36
C LYS A 11 -1.99 9.67 -15.26
N ARG A 12 -1.12 8.75 -15.71
CA ARG A 12 -1.45 7.60 -16.56
C ARG A 12 -1.35 6.25 -15.83
N ALA A 13 -1.02 6.27 -14.54
CA ALA A 13 -0.86 5.07 -13.72
C ALA A 13 -2.11 4.80 -12.90
N THR A 14 -2.50 3.52 -12.82
CA THR A 14 -3.64 3.03 -12.05
C THR A 14 -3.16 1.94 -11.10
N ALA A 15 -3.51 2.06 -9.82
CA ALA A 15 -3.26 1.07 -8.79
C ALA A 15 -4.59 0.52 -8.28
N LYS A 16 -4.72 -0.81 -8.28
CA LYS A 16 -5.83 -1.51 -7.63
C LYS A 16 -5.31 -1.98 -6.28
N ILE A 17 -6.03 -1.64 -5.22
CA ILE A 17 -5.59 -1.84 -3.85
C ILE A 17 -6.62 -2.73 -3.16
N TRP A 18 -6.14 -3.78 -2.52
CA TRP A 18 -6.92 -4.65 -1.66
C TRP A 18 -6.44 -4.47 -0.23
N LEU A 19 -7.34 -4.00 0.63
CA LEU A 19 -7.10 -3.81 2.06
C LEU A 19 -7.69 -5.00 2.81
N THR A 20 -6.85 -5.66 3.58
CA THR A 20 -7.24 -6.77 4.44
C THR A 20 -6.81 -6.43 5.87
N PRO A 21 -7.65 -6.59 6.91
CA PRO A 21 -7.19 -6.39 8.28
C PRO A 21 -6.11 -7.44 8.62
N GLY A 22 -4.93 -7.00 9.08
CA GLY A 22 -3.75 -7.88 9.15
C GLY A 22 -2.49 -7.25 9.77
N VAL A 23 -1.32 -7.84 9.47
CA VAL A 23 -0.04 -7.67 10.18
C VAL A 23 0.77 -6.43 9.71
N GLY A 24 0.31 -5.73 8.67
CA GLY A 24 1.00 -4.58 8.08
C GLY A 24 1.96 -4.96 6.94
N LYS A 25 1.66 -6.04 6.21
CA LYS A 25 2.44 -6.46 5.04
C LYS A 25 2.00 -5.68 3.81
N PHE A 26 2.96 -5.03 3.18
CA PHE A 26 2.79 -4.28 1.94
C PHE A 26 3.42 -5.02 0.78
N THR A 27 2.59 -5.46 -0.17
CA THR A 27 3.05 -6.12 -1.39
C THR A 27 2.53 -5.37 -2.61
N ALA A 28 3.37 -5.25 -3.64
CA ALA A 28 2.99 -4.68 -4.93
C ALA A 28 3.43 -5.64 -6.03
N ASN A 29 2.48 -6.13 -6.84
CA ASN A 29 2.74 -7.09 -7.93
C ASN A 29 3.54 -8.34 -7.51
N GLY A 30 3.30 -8.84 -6.30
CA GLY A 30 3.99 -10.02 -5.74
C GLY A 30 5.40 -9.75 -5.22
N LYS A 31 5.85 -8.49 -5.21
CA LYS A 31 7.12 -8.05 -4.63
C LYS A 31 6.88 -7.20 -3.38
N GLY A 32 7.90 -7.10 -2.53
CA GLY A 32 7.87 -6.16 -1.40
C GLY A 32 7.87 -4.71 -1.91
N LEU A 33 7.24 -3.81 -1.15
CA LEU A 33 7.12 -2.40 -1.57
C LEU A 33 8.49 -1.73 -1.81
N GLU A 34 9.51 -2.06 -1.01
CA GLU A 34 10.89 -1.56 -1.17
C GLU A 34 11.57 -2.09 -2.44
N GLU A 35 11.31 -3.34 -2.81
CA GLU A 35 11.89 -3.96 -4.01
C GLU A 35 11.21 -3.41 -5.28
N TYR A 36 9.91 -3.17 -5.21
CA TYR A 36 9.14 -2.61 -6.32
C TYR A 36 9.46 -1.11 -6.52
N LEU A 37 9.42 -0.34 -5.43
CA LEU A 37 9.78 1.07 -5.42
C LEU A 37 11.27 1.20 -5.08
N LYS A 38 12.12 1.09 -6.11
CA LYS A 38 13.59 1.19 -6.03
C LYS A 38 14.14 2.48 -5.39
N ARG A 39 13.28 3.44 -5.01
CA ARG A 39 13.64 4.75 -4.47
C ARG A 39 12.93 5.01 -3.15
N LYS A 40 13.69 5.31 -2.11
CA LYS A 40 13.20 5.51 -0.74
C LYS A 40 12.14 6.63 -0.61
N ASP A 41 12.25 7.71 -1.38
CA ASP A 41 11.27 8.80 -1.30
C ASP A 41 9.86 8.34 -1.71
N LEU A 42 9.77 7.44 -2.70
CA LEU A 42 8.48 6.93 -3.19
C LEU A 42 7.84 5.99 -2.18
N PHE A 43 8.67 5.21 -1.47
CA PHE A 43 8.24 4.37 -0.37
C PHE A 43 7.67 5.22 0.77
N LEU A 44 8.38 6.28 1.19
CA LEU A 44 7.92 7.18 2.24
C LEU A 44 6.61 7.87 1.85
N ALA A 45 6.48 8.30 0.59
CA ALA A 45 5.26 8.92 0.08
C ALA A 45 4.05 7.96 0.06
N ALA A 46 4.26 6.67 -0.18
CA ALA A 46 3.20 5.66 -0.17
C ALA A 46 2.73 5.32 1.25
N ILE A 47 3.62 5.42 2.25
CA ILE A 47 3.37 5.05 3.65
C ILE A 47 2.74 6.20 4.44
N ARG A 48 3.12 7.44 4.13
CA ARG A 48 2.66 8.64 4.84
C ARG A 48 1.14 8.73 5.09
N PRO A 49 0.23 8.37 4.16
CA PRO A 49 -1.20 8.39 4.43
C PRO A 49 -1.62 7.44 5.57
N LEU A 50 -0.96 6.29 5.68
CA LEU A 50 -1.24 5.27 6.68
C LEU A 50 -0.60 5.59 8.04
N GLU A 51 0.49 6.37 8.05
CA GLU A 51 1.06 6.96 9.26
C GLU A 51 0.09 7.96 9.89
N VAL A 52 -0.50 8.86 9.10
CA VAL A 52 -1.44 9.87 9.60
C VAL A 52 -2.68 9.24 10.25
N THR A 53 -3.08 8.07 9.78
CA THR A 53 -4.26 7.34 10.31
C THR A 53 -3.91 6.26 11.33
N ASP A 54 -2.65 6.18 11.79
CA ASP A 54 -2.14 5.14 12.70
C ASP A 54 -2.51 3.70 12.28
N SER A 55 -2.67 3.50 10.98
CA SER A 55 -3.24 2.27 10.41
C SER A 55 -2.18 1.34 9.83
N LEU A 56 -0.90 1.70 9.93
CA LEU A 56 0.23 0.93 9.41
C LEU A 56 0.28 -0.52 9.87
N LYS A 57 -0.09 -0.79 11.13
CA LYS A 57 -0.04 -2.12 11.74
C LYS A 57 -1.38 -2.83 11.73
N ARG A 58 -2.41 -2.22 11.14
CA ARG A 58 -3.79 -2.72 11.16
C ARG A 58 -4.21 -3.38 9.85
N PHE A 59 -3.58 -3.03 8.74
CA PHE A 59 -3.98 -3.49 7.42
C PHE A 59 -2.82 -4.04 6.62
N ASP A 60 -3.04 -5.20 6.01
CA ASP A 60 -2.27 -5.76 4.92
C ASP A 60 -2.78 -5.18 3.60
N VAL A 61 -1.84 -4.82 2.71
CA VAL A 61 -2.12 -4.16 1.44
C VAL A 61 -1.52 -4.95 0.29
N ARG A 62 -2.33 -5.22 -0.73
CA ARG A 62 -1.95 -5.93 -1.96
C ARG A 62 -2.43 -5.23 -3.22
#